data_AF-A0A838UAZ3-F1
#
_entry.id   AF-A0A838UAZ3-F1
#
_cell.length_a   1.000
_cell.length_b   1.000
_cell.length_c   1.000
_cell.angle_alpha   90.00
_cell.angle_beta   90.00
_cell.angle_gamma   90.00
#
_symmetry.space_group_name_H-M   'P 1'
#
loop_
_entity.id
_entity.type
_entity.pdbx_description
1 polymer ?
#
loop_
_entity_poly.entity_id
_entity_poly.type
_entity_poly.pdbx_seq_one_letter_code
_entity_poly.pdbx_strand_id
1 'polypeptide(L)'
;MNAFTISLYLGYAVYSIFPYSENVLSIGGTPLMRTILSIVIYAVFVIVSYFIVKRVVTRSGRSRLPAMILQVVLLIGFLLALGYHSFAITRIYAFPPIVNTIFDPTTFFFWWFIAPLIVLFLLER
;
A
#
# COMPACT_ATOMS: atom_id res chain seq x y z
N MET A 1 -14.10 -2.35 -15.34
CA MET A 1 -13.01 -3.18 -14.77
C MET A 1 -13.59 -4.05 -13.68
N ASN A 2 -13.35 -5.36 -13.69
CA ASN A 2 -13.88 -6.27 -12.66
C ASN A 2 -13.03 -6.17 -11.39
N ALA A 3 -13.65 -6.36 -10.21
CA ALA A 3 -12.97 -6.27 -8.92
C ALA A 3 -11.73 -7.17 -8.81
N PHE A 4 -11.78 -8.33 -9.47
CA PHE A 4 -10.66 -9.26 -9.58
C PHE A 4 -9.45 -8.64 -10.30
N THR A 5 -9.68 -8.02 -11.47
CA THR A 5 -8.62 -7.36 -12.24
C THR A 5 -7.96 -6.24 -11.43
N ILE A 6 -8.77 -5.41 -10.76
CA ILE A 6 -8.27 -4.34 -9.88
C ILE A 6 -7.42 -4.93 -8.74
N SER A 7 -7.88 -6.02 -8.12
CA SER A 7 -7.14 -6.66 -7.02
C SER A 7 -5.80 -7.27 -7.43
N LEU A 8 -5.65 -7.73 -8.67
CA LEU A 8 -4.37 -8.23 -9.19
C LEU A 8 -3.34 -7.10 -9.31
N TYR A 9 -3.75 -5.95 -9.86
CA TYR A 9 -2.89 -4.77 -9.97
C TYR A 9 -2.55 -4.19 -8.59
N LEU A 10 -3.54 -4.11 -7.70
CA LEU A 10 -3.36 -3.54 -6.37
C LEU A 10 -2.49 -4.45 -5.50
N GLY A 11 -2.72 -5.77 -5.57
CA GLY A 11 -1.86 -6.77 -4.91
C GLY A 11 -0.42 -6.73 -5.43
N TYR A 12 -0.23 -6.52 -6.74
CA TYR A 12 1.11 -6.35 -7.31
C TYR A 12 1.80 -5.07 -6.81
N ALA A 13 1.07 -3.96 -6.78
CA ALA A 13 1.60 -2.71 -6.28
C ALA A 13 2.06 -2.86 -4.81
N VAL A 14 1.23 -3.44 -3.95
CA VAL A 14 1.58 -3.73 -2.54
C VAL A 14 2.78 -4.67 -2.44
N TYR A 15 2.84 -5.73 -3.26
CA TYR A 15 3.95 -6.67 -3.27
C TYR A 15 5.28 -6.00 -3.67
N SER A 16 5.26 -5.11 -4.68
CA SER A 16 6.46 -4.46 -5.20
C SER A 16 7.16 -3.54 -4.21
N ILE A 17 6.43 -3.03 -3.23
CA ILE A 17 6.90 -2.07 -2.22
C ILE A 17 7.04 -2.72 -0.83
N PHE A 18 6.88 -4.06 -0.75
CA PHE A 18 6.90 -4.79 0.51
C PHE A 18 8.33 -4.87 1.07
N PRO A 19 8.62 -4.21 2.22
CA PRO A 19 9.98 -4.06 2.71
C PRO A 19 10.54 -5.33 3.36
N TYR A 20 9.67 -6.28 3.71
CA TYR A 20 10.07 -7.52 4.38
C TYR A 20 10.26 -8.70 3.41
N SER A 21 10.29 -8.44 2.10
CA SER A 21 10.43 -9.49 1.08
C SER A 21 11.72 -10.29 1.27
N GLU A 22 12.87 -9.61 1.41
CA GLU A 22 14.16 -10.30 1.61
C GLU A 22 14.21 -11.12 2.89
N ASN A 23 13.68 -10.59 3.99
CA ASN A 23 13.61 -11.29 5.28
C ASN A 23 12.79 -12.58 5.16
N VAL A 24 11.61 -12.53 4.54
CA VAL A 24 10.75 -13.71 4.37
C VAL A 24 11.37 -14.71 3.39
N LEU A 25 11.99 -14.23 2.30
CA LEU A 25 12.62 -15.08 1.29
C LEU A 25 13.90 -15.75 1.80
N SER A 26 14.61 -15.14 2.76
CA SER A 26 15.82 -15.72 3.37
C SER A 26 15.56 -17.02 4.14
N ILE A 27 14.31 -17.25 4.58
CA ILE A 27 13.87 -18.50 5.22
C ILE A 27 13.91 -19.66 4.22
N GLY A 28 13.67 -19.37 2.94
CA GLY A 28 13.82 -20.30 1.82
C GLY A 28 15.28 -20.42 1.41
N GLY A 29 16.01 -21.36 2.02
CA GLY A 29 17.43 -21.61 1.72
C GLY A 29 17.73 -22.03 0.27
N THR A 30 16.72 -22.43 -0.52
CA THR A 30 16.86 -22.83 -1.92
C THR A 30 16.16 -21.86 -2.89
N PRO A 31 16.65 -21.69 -4.13
CA PRO A 31 16.02 -20.83 -5.14
C PRO A 31 14.55 -21.19 -5.41
N LEU A 32 14.23 -22.48 -5.42
CA LEU A 32 12.87 -22.98 -5.63
C LEU A 32 11.94 -22.55 -4.48
N MET A 33 12.40 -22.63 -3.23
CA MET A 33 11.62 -22.21 -2.07
C MET A 33 11.37 -20.69 -2.07
N ARG A 34 12.34 -19.90 -2.52
CA ARG A 34 12.17 -18.44 -2.69
C ARG A 34 11.07 -18.12 -3.70
N THR A 35 11.04 -18.81 -4.83
CA THR A 35 9.98 -18.63 -5.84
C THR A 35 8.61 -19.02 -5.30
N ILE A 36 8.50 -20.12 -4.56
CA ILE A 36 7.23 -20.51 -3.95
C ILE A 36 6.77 -19.46 -2.93
N LEU A 37 7.67 -18.99 -2.06
CA LEU A 37 7.37 -17.97 -1.07
C LEU A 37 6.92 -16.66 -1.71
N SER A 38 7.58 -16.20 -2.78
CA SER A 38 7.17 -14.97 -3.48
C SER A 38 5.76 -15.09 -4.08
N ILE A 39 5.44 -16.24 -4.70
CA ILE A 39 4.09 -16.52 -5.23
C ILE A 39 3.06 -16.51 -4.09
N VAL A 40 3.37 -17.13 -2.95
CA VAL A 40 2.47 -17.18 -1.80
C VAL A 40 2.23 -15.78 -1.22
N ILE A 41 3.28 -14.98 -1.02
CA ILE A 41 3.17 -13.60 -0.52
C ILE A 41 2.32 -12.76 -1.48
N TYR A 42 2.59 -12.87 -2.79
CA TYR A 42 1.80 -12.18 -3.80
C TYR A 42 0.33 -12.61 -3.76
N ALA A 43 0.04 -13.91 -3.68
CA ALA A 43 -1.32 -14.43 -3.59
C ALA A 43 -2.05 -13.90 -2.34
N VAL A 44 -1.38 -13.82 -1.19
CA VAL A 44 -1.92 -13.22 0.03
C VAL A 44 -2.30 -11.75 -0.20
N PHE A 45 -1.42 -10.96 -0.82
CA PHE A 45 -1.72 -9.55 -1.11
C PHE A 45 -2.87 -9.38 -2.13
N VAL A 46 -2.97 -10.25 -3.13
CA VAL A 46 -4.11 -10.26 -4.07
C VAL A 46 -5.40 -10.57 -3.33
N ILE A 47 -5.42 -11.58 -2.45
CA ILE A 47 -6.61 -11.95 -1.67
C ILE A 47 -7.05 -10.79 -0.76
N VAL A 48 -6.11 -10.19 -0.02
CA VAL A 48 -6.39 -9.03 0.83
C VAL A 48 -6.94 -7.87 0.00
N SER A 49 -6.29 -7.54 -1.12
CA SER A 49 -6.73 -6.48 -2.03
C SER A 49 -8.12 -6.76 -2.61
N TYR A 50 -8.42 -8.01 -2.95
CA TYR A 50 -9.72 -8.42 -3.45
C TYR A 50 -10.82 -8.17 -2.43
N PHE A 51 -10.61 -8.53 -1.16
CA PHE A 51 -11.58 -8.27 -0.11
C PHE A 51 -11.82 -6.77 0.09
N ILE A 52 -10.77 -5.95 0.04
CA ILE A 52 -10.88 -4.48 0.15
C ILE A 52 -11.69 -3.92 -1.02
N VAL A 53 -11.30 -4.24 -2.27
CA VAL A 53 -11.99 -3.74 -3.47
C VAL A 53 -13.44 -4.20 -3.51
N LYS A 54 -13.71 -5.48 -3.22
CA LYS A 54 -15.07 -6.02 -3.19
C LYS A 54 -15.92 -5.26 -2.17
N ARG A 55 -15.38 -4.98 -0.99
CA ARG A 55 -16.08 -4.23 0.05
C ARG A 55 -16.43 -2.80 -0.40
N VAL A 56 -15.46 -2.09 -0.96
CA VAL A 56 -15.63 -0.69 -1.43
C VAL A 56 -16.61 -0.60 -2.60
N VAL A 57 -16.53 -1.52 -3.57
CA VAL A 57 -17.41 -1.49 -4.77
C VAL A 57 -18.86 -1.81 -4.44
N THR A 58 -19.11 -2.64 -3.41
CA THR A 58 -20.47 -3.10 -3.09
C THR A 58 -21.28 -2.06 -2.29
N ARG A 59 -20.67 -0.96 -1.86
CA ARG A 59 -21.31 -0.03 -0.90
C ARG A 59 -21.32 1.41 -1.41
N SER A 60 -22.45 1.83 -1.94
CA SER A 60 -22.73 3.23 -2.27
C SER A 60 -23.62 3.85 -1.20
N GLY A 61 -23.09 4.78 -0.42
CA GLY A 61 -23.90 5.75 0.31
C GLY A 61 -24.04 5.54 1.81
N ARG A 62 -23.13 6.17 2.57
CA ARG A 62 -23.47 6.77 3.87
C ARG A 62 -22.46 7.87 4.17
N SER A 63 -22.91 9.10 4.29
CA SER A 63 -22.05 10.23 4.64
C SER A 63 -21.46 10.04 6.03
N ARG A 64 -20.13 9.95 6.11
CA ARG A 64 -19.37 10.07 7.35
C ARG A 64 -18.32 11.13 7.11
N LEU A 65 -18.67 12.41 7.33
CA LEU A 65 -17.73 13.53 7.31
C LEU A 65 -16.37 13.22 7.98
N PRO A 66 -16.30 12.59 9.17
CA PRO A 66 -15.00 12.22 9.76
C PRO A 66 -14.23 11.17 8.95
N ALA A 67 -14.91 10.25 8.26
CA ALA A 67 -14.27 9.28 7.38
C ALA A 67 -13.68 9.95 6.14
N MET A 68 -14.40 10.93 5.58
CA MET A 68 -13.96 11.69 4.43
C MET A 68 -12.71 12.53 4.76
N ILE A 69 -12.68 13.19 5.91
CA ILE A 69 -11.51 13.95 6.36
C ILE A 69 -10.30 13.04 6.51
N LEU A 70 -10.47 11.90 7.19
CA LEU A 70 -9.38 10.93 7.38
C LEU A 70 -8.87 10.36 6.04
N GLN A 71 -9.77 10.07 5.11
CA GLN A 71 -9.40 9.62 3.76
C GLN A 71 -8.62 10.68 2.99
N VAL A 72 -9.01 11.95 3.08
CA VAL A 72 -8.28 13.06 2.43
C VAL A 72 -6.88 13.21 3.02
N VAL A 73 -6.73 13.16 4.35
CA VAL A 73 -5.42 13.24 5.01
C VAL A 73 -4.51 12.09 4.56
N LEU A 74 -5.04 10.87 4.49
CA LEU A 74 -4.29 9.69 4.06
C LEU A 74 -3.97 9.73 2.56
N LEU A 75 -4.85 10.27 1.74
CA LEU A 75 -4.60 10.48 0.32
C LEU A 75 -3.49 11.50 0.11
N ILE A 76 -3.49 12.61 0.85
CA ILE A 76 -2.41 13.60 0.80
C ILE A 76 -1.10 12.97 1.25
N GLY A 77 -1.10 12.24 2.37
CA GLY A 77 0.09 11.52 2.86
C GLY A 77 0.61 10.51 1.84
N PHE A 78 -0.29 9.77 1.19
CA PHE A 78 0.04 8.84 0.11
C PHE A 78 0.66 9.56 -1.10
N LEU A 79 0.06 10.67 -1.57
CA LEU A 79 0.58 11.44 -2.70
C LEU A 79 1.96 12.04 -2.39
N LEU A 80 2.18 12.51 -1.15
CA LEU A 80 3.49 12.98 -0.70
C LEU A 80 4.49 11.84 -0.68
N ALA A 81 4.15 10.69 -0.09
CA ALA A 81 5.00 9.51 -0.07
C ALA A 81 5.37 9.04 -1.50
N LEU A 82 4.41 9.09 -2.43
CA LEU A 82 4.61 8.78 -3.84
C LEU A 82 5.52 9.81 -4.52
N GLY A 83 5.38 11.09 -4.21
CA GLY A 83 6.29 12.16 -4.62
C GLY A 83 7.73 11.91 -4.19
N TYR A 84 7.94 11.51 -2.94
CA TYR A 84 9.25 11.20 -2.39
C TYR A 84 9.89 9.96 -3.05
N HIS A 85 9.13 8.87 -3.18
CA HIS A 85 9.64 7.59 -3.67
C HIS A 85 9.74 7.53 -5.20
N SER A 86 8.70 7.93 -5.94
CA SER A 86 8.62 7.75 -7.40
C SER A 86 9.17 8.94 -8.19
N PHE A 87 9.03 10.16 -7.67
CA PHE A 87 9.42 11.39 -8.38
C PHE A 87 10.68 12.06 -7.82
N ALA A 88 11.26 11.52 -6.74
CA ALA A 88 12.47 12.03 -6.10
C ALA A 88 12.45 13.56 -5.87
N ILE A 89 11.32 14.11 -5.42
CA ILE A 89 11.11 15.56 -5.23
C ILE A 89 12.13 16.21 -4.27
N THR A 90 12.79 15.42 -3.44
CA THR A 90 13.91 15.82 -2.58
C THR A 90 15.13 16.33 -3.36
N ARG A 91 15.24 16.01 -4.66
CA ARG A 91 16.26 16.58 -5.56
C ARG A 91 15.97 18.03 -5.96
N ILE A 92 14.71 18.45 -5.87
CA ILE A 92 14.24 19.75 -6.34
C ILE A 92 13.96 20.69 -5.16
N TYR A 93 13.57 20.13 -4.00
CA TYR A 93 13.27 20.89 -2.81
C TYR A 93 13.83 20.20 -1.55
N ALA A 94 14.54 20.97 -0.73
CA ALA A 94 15.08 20.50 0.54
C ALA A 94 14.01 20.64 1.64
N PHE A 95 13.32 19.54 1.94
CA PHE A 95 12.35 19.53 3.03
C PHE A 95 13.02 19.48 4.41
N PRO A 96 12.33 19.97 5.46
CA PRO A 96 12.80 19.85 6.83
C PRO A 96 13.10 18.38 7.22
N PRO A 97 14.08 18.12 8.11
CA PRO A 97 14.49 16.76 8.47
C PRO A 97 13.35 15.85 8.93
N ILE A 98 12.40 16.39 9.71
CA ILE A 98 11.24 15.63 10.20
C ILE A 98 10.35 15.12 9.06
N VAL A 99 10.19 15.90 8.00
CA VAL A 99 9.36 15.54 6.84
C VAL A 99 10.08 14.45 6.03
N ASN A 100 11.39 14.58 5.85
CA ASN A 100 12.20 13.55 5.19
C ASN A 100 12.13 12.21 5.93
N THR A 101 12.14 12.22 7.27
CA THR A 101 12.01 10.99 8.07
C THR A 101 10.64 10.34 7.92
N ILE A 102 9.55 11.12 7.96
CA ILE A 102 8.18 10.59 7.90
C ILE A 102 7.83 10.05 6.50
N PHE A 103 8.39 10.66 5.46
CA PHE A 103 8.21 10.24 4.06
C PHE A 103 9.42 9.47 3.53
N ASP A 104 10.24 8.91 4.42
CA ASP A 104 11.41 8.16 4.05
C ASP A 104 11.01 6.97 3.16
N PRO A 105 11.53 6.88 1.92
CA PRO A 105 11.17 5.85 0.95
C PRO A 105 11.47 4.43 1.41
N THR A 106 12.42 4.25 2.32
CA THR A 106 12.89 2.93 2.76
C THR A 106 12.14 2.43 3.99
N THR A 107 11.62 3.34 4.82
CA THR A 107 11.09 2.99 6.14
C THR A 107 9.56 3.07 6.21
N PHE A 108 8.97 4.17 5.73
CA PHE A 108 7.55 4.47 5.95
C PHE A 108 6.68 4.44 4.69
N PHE A 109 7.27 4.37 3.50
CA PHE A 109 6.53 4.37 2.24
C PHE A 109 5.48 3.24 2.16
N PHE A 110 5.85 2.02 2.54
CA PHE A 110 4.91 0.89 2.61
C PHE A 110 3.69 1.20 3.49
N TRP A 111 3.91 1.80 4.65
CA TRP A 111 2.85 2.14 5.59
C TRP A 111 1.96 3.26 5.05
N TRP A 112 2.52 4.28 4.40
CA TRP A 112 1.74 5.31 3.72
C TRP A 112 0.94 4.78 2.52
N PHE A 113 1.41 3.72 1.86
CA PHE A 113 0.68 3.03 0.81
C PHE A 113 -0.47 2.17 1.35
N ILE A 114 -0.23 1.46 2.46
CA ILE A 114 -1.20 0.54 3.07
C ILE A 114 -2.24 1.25 3.94
N ALA A 115 -1.88 2.34 4.61
CA ALA A 115 -2.77 3.03 5.55
C ALA A 115 -4.10 3.48 4.92
N PRO A 116 -4.15 4.10 3.71
CA PRO A 116 -5.40 4.40 3.04
C PRO A 116 -6.26 3.16 2.80
N LEU A 117 -5.65 2.02 2.42
CA LEU A 117 -6.36 0.76 2.15
C LEU A 117 -6.97 0.16 3.42
N ILE A 118 -6.23 0.19 4.53
CA ILE A 118 -6.72 -0.25 5.85
C ILE A 118 -7.89 0.62 6.29
N VAL A 119 -7.74 1.94 6.17
CA VAL A 119 -8.77 2.90 6.57
C VAL A 119 -10.02 2.73 5.72
N LEU A 120 -9.88 2.55 4.40
CA LEU A 120 -11.01 2.15 3.55
C LEU A 120 -11.66 0.88 4.09
N PHE A 121 -10.91 -0.17 4.36
CA PHE A 121 -11.47 -1.42 4.87
C PHE A 121 -12.22 -1.27 6.22
N LEU A 122 -11.69 -0.49 7.15
CA LEU A 122 -12.25 -0.31 8.50
C LEU A 122 -13.44 0.63 8.54
N LEU A 123 -13.38 1.76 7.82
CA LEU A 123 -14.44 2.78 7.82
C LEU A 123 -15.61 2.43 6.91
N GLU A 124 -15.44 1.51 5.97
CA GLU A 124 -16.50 0.85 5.21
C GLU A 124 -17.30 -0.16 6.07
N ARG A 125 -17.49 0.12 7.37
CA ARG A 125 -18.31 -0.64 8.35
C ARG A 125 -19.79 -0.32 8.25
#